data_AF-A0A957XSU0-F1
#
_entry.id   AF-A0A957XSU0-F1
#
_cell.length_a   1.000
_cell.length_b   1.000
_cell.length_c   1.000
_cell.angle_alpha   90.00
_cell.angle_beta   90.00
_cell.angle_gamma   90.00
#
_symmetry.space_group_name_H-M   'P 1'
#
loop_
_entity.id
_entity.type
_entity.pdbx_description
1 polymer ?
#
loop_
_entity_poly.entity_id
_entity_poly.type
_entity_poly.pdbx_seq_one_letter_code
_entity_poly.pdbx_strand_id
1 'polypeptide(L)'
;MRHKLNVQLAIGLILCLLLANVFPAFAASVTPFDSAEEIRTALVEAQLKLATDPSVALALASEAEASYTATLAPGIGAAAPEAHGRALSAFVRLGESARTADAVAFAAARGQAWTAILAGSEQVVEAALHNNDTATART
;
A
#
# COMPACT_ATOMS: atom_id res chain seq x y z
N MET A 1 18.06 42.70 -38.28
CA MET A 1 18.78 41.49 -37.77
C MET A 1 18.23 40.96 -36.44
N ARG A 2 17.93 41.81 -35.44
CA ARG A 2 17.47 41.37 -34.09
C ARG A 2 16.16 40.58 -34.06
N HIS A 3 15.19 40.85 -34.95
CA HIS A 3 13.93 40.09 -35.01
C HIS A 3 14.07 38.62 -35.43
N LYS A 4 15.03 38.30 -36.31
CA LYS A 4 15.24 36.90 -36.76
C LYS A 4 15.86 36.03 -35.66
N LEU A 5 16.67 36.63 -34.79
CA LEU A 5 17.33 35.94 -33.67
C LEU A 5 16.32 35.54 -32.57
N ASN A 6 15.37 36.42 -32.25
CA ASN A 6 14.33 36.15 -31.25
C ASN A 6 13.37 35.04 -31.70
N VAL A 7 13.07 34.97 -33.00
CA VAL A 7 12.20 33.92 -33.56
C VAL A 7 12.90 32.55 -33.53
N GLN A 8 14.20 32.49 -33.83
CA GLN A 8 14.96 31.23 -33.76
C GLN A 8 15.13 30.73 -32.32
N LEU A 9 15.32 31.63 -31.36
CA LEU A 9 15.34 31.29 -29.93
C LEU A 9 13.98 30.77 -29.44
N ALA A 10 12.87 31.39 -29.86
CA ALA A 10 11.53 30.94 -29.51
C ALA A 10 11.22 29.55 -30.09
N ILE A 11 11.58 29.29 -31.35
CA ILE A 11 11.39 27.98 -31.98
C ILE A 11 12.23 26.91 -31.29
N GLY A 12 13.50 27.21 -30.96
CA GLY A 12 14.36 26.28 -30.24
C GLY A 12 13.82 25.92 -28.85
N LEU A 13 13.28 26.90 -28.12
CA LEU A 13 12.68 26.68 -26.80
C LEU A 13 11.41 25.82 -26.87
N ILE A 14 10.55 26.08 -27.85
CA ILE A 14 9.32 25.29 -28.07
C ILE A 14 9.68 23.84 -28.44
N LEU A 15 10.71 23.64 -29.27
CA LEU A 15 11.17 22.30 -29.64
C LEU A 15 11.73 21.52 -28.44
N CYS A 16 12.48 22.18 -27.56
CA CYS A 16 12.97 21.56 -26.31
C CYS A 16 11.84 21.19 -25.34
N LEU A 17 10.80 22.04 -25.22
CA LEU A 17 9.65 21.77 -24.35
C LEU A 17 8.76 20.63 -24.87
N LEU A 18 8.67 20.47 -26.20
CA LEU A 18 7.95 19.36 -26.83
C LEU A 18 8.70 18.03 -26.67
N LEU A 19 10.04 18.05 -26.70
CA LEU A 19 10.87 16.86 -26.49
C LEU A 19 10.93 16.40 -25.01
N ALA A 20 10.72 17.31 -24.05
CA ALA A 20 10.72 17.00 -22.63
C ALA A 20 9.47 16.20 -22.16
N ASN A 21 8.38 16.17 -22.95
CA ASN A 21 7.14 15.46 -22.62
C ASN A 21 7.05 14.03 -23.17
N VAL A 22 8.08 13.54 -23.89
CA VAL A 22 8.03 12.23 -24.56
C VAL A 22 8.60 11.11 -23.69
N PHE A 23 9.22 11.44 -22.55
CA PHE A 23 9.64 10.43 -21.59
C PHE A 23 8.47 10.10 -20.66
N PRO A 24 7.85 8.90 -20.77
CA PRO A 24 6.92 8.47 -19.74
C PRO A 24 7.69 8.47 -18.43
N ALA A 25 7.20 9.23 -17.44
CA ALA A 25 7.64 9.06 -16.08
C ALA A 25 7.32 7.61 -15.70
N PHE A 26 8.35 6.78 -15.57
CA PHE A 26 8.21 5.46 -14.97
C PHE A 26 7.88 5.69 -13.50
N ALA A 27 6.59 5.87 -13.21
CA ALA A 27 6.09 5.75 -11.86
C ALA A 27 6.46 4.34 -11.40
N ALA A 28 7.32 4.24 -10.37
CA ALA A 28 7.63 2.97 -9.76
C ALA A 28 6.30 2.33 -9.34
N SER A 29 6.00 1.15 -9.87
CA SER A 29 4.81 0.41 -9.48
C SER A 29 4.97 0.02 -8.02
N VAL A 30 4.03 0.42 -7.17
CA VAL A 30 3.97 0.00 -5.76
C VAL A 30 4.00 -1.52 -5.71
N THR A 31 4.97 -2.09 -5.00
CA THR A 31 5.08 -3.55 -4.86
C THR A 31 4.15 -4.05 -3.76
N PRO A 32 3.77 -5.34 -3.78
CA PRO A 32 3.06 -5.95 -2.64
C PRO A 32 3.82 -5.79 -1.32
N PHE A 33 5.15 -5.89 -1.33
CA PHE A 33 5.98 -5.66 -0.15
C PHE A 33 5.85 -4.22 0.38
N ASP A 34 5.96 -3.22 -0.50
CA ASP A 34 5.79 -1.82 -0.11
C ASP A 34 4.41 -1.58 0.50
N SER A 35 3.37 -2.15 -0.12
CA SER A 35 1.99 -2.06 0.38
C SER A 35 1.85 -2.67 1.79
N ALA A 36 2.49 -3.82 2.04
CA ALA A 36 2.46 -4.46 3.35
C ALA A 36 3.15 -3.60 4.43
N GLU A 37 4.28 -2.98 4.10
CA GLU A 37 5.00 -2.08 5.01
C GLU A 37 4.25 -0.77 5.27
N GLU A 38 3.57 -0.22 4.26
CA GLU A 38 2.67 0.93 4.42
C GLU A 38 1.53 0.61 5.39
N ILE A 39 0.87 -0.54 5.22
CA ILE A 39 -0.19 -1.03 6.13
C ILE A 39 0.36 -1.19 7.55
N ARG A 40 1.54 -1.81 7.70
CA ARG A 40 2.19 -1.99 9.02
C ARG A 40 2.45 -0.64 9.69
N THR A 41 2.93 0.34 8.93
CA THR A 41 3.25 1.67 9.42
C THR A 41 2.00 2.42 9.86
N ALA A 42 0.94 2.42 9.03
CA ALA A 42 -0.34 3.04 9.35
C ALA A 42 -0.96 2.46 10.63
N LEU A 43 -0.91 1.13 10.81
CA LEU A 43 -1.43 0.49 12.02
C LEU A 43 -0.62 0.80 13.28
N VAL A 44 0.69 0.99 13.16
CA VAL A 44 1.53 1.44 14.29
C VAL A 44 1.19 2.89 14.64
N GLU A 45 1.04 3.77 13.65
CA GLU A 45 0.62 5.15 13.88
C GLU A 45 -0.76 5.23 14.54
N ALA A 46 -1.72 4.42 14.08
CA ALA A 46 -3.03 4.29 14.68
C ALA A 46 -2.93 3.91 16.17
N GLN A 47 -2.09 2.94 16.52
CA GLN A 47 -1.88 2.53 17.91
C GLN A 47 -1.28 3.67 18.76
N LEU A 48 -0.37 4.47 18.21
CA LEU A 48 0.21 5.63 18.91
C LEU A 48 -0.84 6.73 19.14
N LYS A 49 -1.76 6.92 18.19
CA LYS A 49 -2.84 7.92 18.29
C LYS A 49 -3.96 7.48 19.22
N LEU A 50 -4.16 6.18 19.42
CA LEU A 50 -5.30 5.64 20.17
C LEU A 50 -5.47 6.24 21.57
N ALA A 51 -4.37 6.52 22.28
CA ALA A 51 -4.43 7.07 23.65
C ALA A 51 -4.82 8.56 23.69
N THR A 52 -4.55 9.32 22.63
CA THR A 52 -4.74 10.77 22.58
C THR A 52 -5.91 11.20 21.70
N ASP A 53 -6.17 10.43 20.64
CA ASP A 53 -7.20 10.68 19.63
C ASP A 53 -7.68 9.35 19.02
N PRO A 54 -8.66 8.67 19.65
CA PRO A 54 -9.23 7.44 19.15
C PRO A 54 -9.91 7.58 17.77
N SER A 55 -10.36 8.79 17.41
CA SER A 55 -10.99 9.05 16.12
C SER A 55 -9.98 9.01 14.98
N VAL A 56 -8.79 9.60 15.19
CA VAL A 56 -7.67 9.51 14.25
C VAL A 56 -7.13 8.08 14.18
N ALA A 57 -7.05 7.37 15.30
CA ALA A 57 -6.67 5.96 15.30
C ALA A 57 -7.62 5.09 14.45
N LEU A 58 -8.94 5.33 14.55
CA LEU A 58 -9.93 4.64 13.73
C LEU A 58 -9.79 4.97 12.25
N ALA A 59 -9.52 6.23 11.90
CA ALA A 59 -9.32 6.65 10.51
C ALA A 59 -8.10 5.97 9.89
N LEU A 60 -6.96 5.95 10.61
CA LEU A 60 -5.73 5.28 10.17
C LEU A 60 -5.91 3.76 10.04
N ALA A 61 -6.66 3.13 10.95
CA ALA A 61 -6.97 1.71 10.85
C ALA A 61 -7.86 1.40 9.62
N SER A 62 -8.82 2.27 9.32
CA SER A 62 -9.68 2.15 8.12
C SER A 62 -8.88 2.36 6.82
N GLU A 63 -7.92 3.28 6.81
CA GLU A 63 -7.02 3.51 5.68
C GLU A 63 -6.13 2.29 5.42
N ALA A 64 -5.59 1.70 6.49
CA ALA A 64 -4.82 0.46 6.40
C ALA A 64 -5.65 -0.72 5.85
N GLU A 65 -6.91 -0.85 6.26
CA GLU A 65 -7.84 -1.86 5.70
C GLU A 65 -8.14 -1.60 4.21
N ALA A 66 -8.35 -0.34 3.84
CA ALA A 66 -8.59 0.04 2.45
C ALA A 66 -7.38 -0.27 1.57
N SER A 67 -6.17 0.06 2.04
CA SER A 67 -4.92 -0.28 1.34
C SER A 67 -4.76 -1.79 1.19
N TYR A 68 -4.98 -2.57 2.26
CA TYR A 68 -4.98 -4.03 2.19
C TYR A 68 -5.95 -4.56 1.13
N THR A 69 -7.18 -4.06 1.15
CA THR A 69 -8.27 -4.51 0.25
C THR A 69 -7.95 -4.19 -1.20
N ALA A 70 -7.34 -3.04 -1.48
CA ALA A 70 -7.00 -2.61 -2.82
C ALA A 70 -5.78 -3.33 -3.40
N THR A 71 -4.78 -3.65 -2.58
CA THR A 71 -3.46 -4.07 -3.05
C THR A 71 -3.16 -5.55 -2.83
N LEU A 72 -3.41 -6.06 -1.61
CA LEU A 72 -2.97 -7.40 -1.20
C LEU A 72 -4.11 -8.42 -1.20
N ALA A 73 -5.33 -7.99 -0.89
CA ALA A 73 -6.47 -8.89 -0.77
C ALA A 73 -6.77 -9.72 -2.02
N PRO A 74 -6.63 -9.22 -3.27
CA PRO A 74 -6.88 -10.06 -4.46
C PRO A 74 -5.91 -11.25 -4.54
N GLY A 75 -4.61 -11.01 -4.33
CA GLY A 75 -3.59 -12.07 -4.39
C GLY A 75 -3.67 -13.02 -3.20
N ILE A 76 -3.75 -12.46 -1.99
CA ILE A 76 -3.85 -13.26 -0.76
C ILE A 76 -5.18 -14.03 -0.71
N GLY A 77 -6.28 -13.45 -1.16
CA GLY A 77 -7.58 -14.13 -1.20
C GLY A 77 -7.61 -15.33 -2.15
N ALA A 78 -6.88 -15.25 -3.28
CA ALA A 78 -6.79 -16.34 -4.24
C ALA A 78 -5.83 -17.46 -3.77
N ALA A 79 -4.66 -17.10 -3.23
CA ALA A 79 -3.64 -18.07 -2.84
C ALA A 79 -3.81 -18.61 -1.41
N ALA A 80 -4.37 -17.81 -0.50
CA ALA A 80 -4.37 -18.04 0.94
C ALA A 80 -5.68 -17.56 1.62
N PRO A 81 -6.84 -18.17 1.30
CA PRO A 81 -8.15 -17.69 1.76
C PRO A 81 -8.28 -17.65 3.30
N GLU A 82 -7.63 -18.55 4.02
CA GLU A 82 -7.61 -18.52 5.49
C GLU A 82 -6.85 -17.31 6.04
N ALA A 83 -5.70 -16.97 5.44
CA ALA A 83 -4.92 -15.80 5.82
C ALA A 83 -5.70 -14.52 5.51
N HIS A 84 -6.38 -14.47 4.37
CA HIS A 84 -7.29 -13.39 4.01
C HIS A 84 -8.39 -13.18 5.06
N GLY A 85 -9.09 -14.26 5.45
CA GLY A 85 -10.14 -14.20 6.47
C GLY A 85 -9.62 -13.73 7.84
N ARG A 86 -8.42 -14.15 8.23
CA ARG A 86 -7.76 -13.67 9.47
C ARG A 86 -7.43 -12.18 9.42
N ALA A 87 -6.93 -11.69 8.29
CA ALA A 87 -6.62 -10.27 8.10
C ALA A 87 -7.89 -9.40 8.21
N LEU A 88 -8.95 -9.74 7.47
CA LEU A 88 -10.23 -9.01 7.54
C LEU A 88 -10.83 -9.02 8.96
N SER A 89 -10.80 -10.17 9.62
CA SER A 89 -11.28 -10.28 11.00
C SER A 89 -10.46 -9.41 11.97
N ALA A 90 -9.16 -9.25 11.72
CA ALA A 90 -8.30 -8.39 12.53
C ALA A 90 -8.60 -6.90 12.28
N PHE A 91 -8.88 -6.48 11.04
CA PHE A 91 -9.31 -5.10 10.74
C PHE A 91 -10.63 -4.74 11.42
N VAL A 92 -11.60 -5.65 11.46
CA VAL A 92 -12.85 -5.45 12.22
C VAL A 92 -12.54 -5.21 13.71
N ARG A 93 -11.69 -6.04 14.32
CA ARG A 93 -11.28 -5.89 15.74
C ARG A 93 -10.49 -4.60 15.99
N LEU A 94 -9.66 -4.15 15.04
CA LEU A 94 -8.98 -2.85 15.11
C LEU A 94 -10.00 -1.71 15.15
N GLY A 95 -11.02 -1.74 14.30
CA GLY A 95 -12.08 -0.74 14.30
C GLY A 95 -12.94 -0.73 15.57
N GLU A 96 -13.21 -1.90 16.15
CA GLU A 96 -13.91 -2.02 17.44
C GLU A 96 -13.07 -1.48 18.60
N SER A 97 -11.83 -1.93 18.72
CA SER A 97 -10.93 -1.50 19.80
C SER A 97 -10.56 -0.02 19.70
N ALA A 98 -10.48 0.55 18.51
CA ALA A 98 -10.33 1.99 18.32
C ALA A 98 -11.53 2.77 18.88
N ARG A 99 -12.77 2.32 18.60
CA ARG A 99 -13.99 2.95 19.12
C ARG A 99 -14.12 2.88 20.63
N THR A 100 -13.59 1.84 21.26
CA THR A 100 -13.61 1.68 22.72
C THR A 100 -12.33 2.17 23.42
N ALA A 101 -11.37 2.72 22.67
CA ALA A 101 -10.05 3.10 23.16
C ALA A 101 -9.30 1.97 23.90
N ASP A 102 -9.54 0.72 23.53
CA ASP A 102 -8.91 -0.45 24.14
C ASP A 102 -7.54 -0.73 23.51
N ALA A 103 -6.49 -0.19 24.16
CA ALA A 103 -5.12 -0.30 23.66
C ALA A 103 -4.59 -1.74 23.60
N VAL A 104 -5.04 -2.62 24.51
CA VAL A 104 -4.57 -4.01 24.56
C VAL A 104 -5.22 -4.79 23.42
N ALA A 105 -6.52 -4.66 23.25
CA ALA A 105 -7.24 -5.29 22.14
C ALA A 105 -6.73 -4.78 20.78
N PHE A 106 -6.44 -3.47 20.67
CA PHE A 106 -5.90 -2.88 19.44
C PHE A 106 -4.53 -3.47 19.09
N ALA A 107 -3.60 -3.52 20.05
CA ALA A 107 -2.28 -4.09 19.83
C ALA A 107 -2.33 -5.58 19.43
N ALA A 108 -3.22 -6.36 20.05
CA ALA A 108 -3.44 -7.76 19.70
C ALA A 108 -3.99 -7.90 18.26
N ALA A 109 -5.01 -7.11 17.91
CA ALA A 109 -5.59 -7.12 16.57
C ALA A 109 -4.58 -6.67 15.49
N ARG A 110 -3.73 -5.67 15.78
CA ARG A 110 -2.62 -5.27 14.90
C ARG A 110 -1.65 -6.42 14.64
N GLY A 111 -1.25 -7.14 15.70
CA GLY A 111 -0.39 -8.31 15.57
C GLY A 111 -1.01 -9.41 14.70
N GLN A 112 -2.31 -9.66 14.87
CA GLN A 112 -3.06 -10.61 14.06
C GLN A 112 -3.16 -10.18 12.59
N ALA A 113 -3.41 -8.90 12.31
CA ALA A 113 -3.45 -8.38 10.95
C ALA A 113 -2.09 -8.57 10.25
N TRP A 114 -0.99 -8.18 10.91
CA TRP A 114 0.36 -8.29 10.36
C TRP A 114 0.77 -9.74 10.08
N THR A 115 0.55 -10.63 11.04
CA THR A 115 0.89 -12.06 10.88
C THR A 115 0.03 -12.74 9.82
N ALA A 116 -1.24 -12.35 9.67
CA ALA A 116 -2.09 -12.83 8.59
C ALA A 116 -1.62 -12.35 7.22
N ILE A 117 -1.21 -11.08 7.10
CA ILE A 117 -0.64 -10.53 5.85
C ILE A 117 0.63 -11.29 5.48
N LEU A 118 1.57 -11.49 6.41
CA LEU A 118 2.80 -12.25 6.14
C LEU A 118 2.53 -13.67 5.66
N ALA A 119 1.68 -14.41 6.38
CA ALA A 119 1.32 -15.78 6.01
C ALA A 119 0.59 -15.87 4.66
N GLY A 120 -0.16 -14.82 4.30
CA GLY A 120 -0.81 -14.71 3.01
C GLY A 120 0.18 -14.45 1.88
N SER A 121 1.09 -13.48 2.08
CA SER A 121 2.12 -13.13 1.11
C SER A 121 3.08 -14.29 0.82
N GLU A 122 3.46 -15.06 1.84
CA GLU A 122 4.26 -16.28 1.67
C GLU A 122 3.59 -17.27 0.70
N GLN A 123 2.31 -17.58 0.93
CA GLN A 123 1.55 -18.48 0.05
C GLN A 123 1.36 -17.94 -1.37
N VAL A 124 1.27 -16.62 -1.55
CA VAL A 124 1.28 -15.99 -2.89
C VAL A 124 2.59 -16.29 -3.62
N VAL A 125 3.73 -16.14 -2.95
CA VAL A 125 5.04 -16.46 -3.51
C VAL A 125 5.16 -17.95 -3.84
N GLU A 126 4.73 -18.83 -2.93
CA GLU A 126 4.73 -20.28 -3.17
C GLU A 126 3.87 -20.67 -4.38
N ALA A 127 2.66 -20.12 -4.49
CA ALA A 127 1.78 -20.33 -5.64
C ALA A 127 2.41 -19.82 -6.94
N ALA A 128 3.08 -18.67 -6.91
CA ALA A 128 3.79 -18.11 -8.06
C ALA A 128 4.94 -19.04 -8.51
N LEU A 129 5.73 -19.56 -7.57
CA LEU A 129 6.79 -20.53 -7.86
C LEU A 129 6.26 -21.80 -8.51
N HIS A 130 5.17 -22.38 -7.98
CA HIS A 130 4.53 -23.56 -8.56
C HIS A 130 4.02 -23.31 -9.99
N ASN A 131 3.57 -22.10 -10.29
CA ASN A 131 3.06 -21.70 -11.61
C ASN A 131 4.15 -21.20 -12.57
N ASN A 132 5.44 -21.22 -12.17
CA ASN A 132 6.56 -20.61 -12.89
C ASN A 132 6.37 -19.10 -13.15
N ASP A 133 5.57 -18.41 -12.33
CA ASP A 133 5.40 -16.96 -12.37
C ASP A 133 6.54 -16.27 -11.59
N THR A 134 7.68 -16.16 -12.28
CA THR A 134 8.88 -15.51 -11.71
C THR A 134 8.70 -14.02 -11.45
N ALA A 135 7.70 -13.36 -12.05
CA ALA A 135 7.46 -11.93 -11.88
C ALA A 135 6.82 -11.66 -10.52
N THR A 136 5.88 -12.50 -10.09
CA THR A 136 5.27 -12.43 -8.75
C THR A 136 6.17 -13.04 -7.67
N ALA A 137 6.95 -14.08 -7.97
CA ALA A 137 7.79 -14.73 -6.96
C ALA A 137 8.95 -13.87 -6.42
N ARG A 138 9.29 -12.76 -7.09
CA ARG A 138 10.42 -11.88 -6.74
C ARG A 138 10.01 -10.59 -6.00
N THR A 139 8.72 -10.38 -5.79
CA THR A 139 8.15 -9.18 -5.14
C THR A 139 7.74 -9.49 -3.73
#